data_AF-A0A4U5P2L0-F1
#
_entry.id   AF-A0A4U5P2L0-F1
#
_cell.length_a   1.000
_cell.length_b   1.000
_cell.length_c   1.000
_cell.angle_alpha   90.00
_cell.angle_beta   90.00
_cell.angle_gamma   90.00
#
_symmetry.space_group_name_H-M   'P 1'
#
loop_
_entity.id
_entity.type
_entity.pdbx_description
1 polymer ?
#
loop_
_entity_poly.entity_id
_entity_poly.type
_entity_poly.pdbx_seq_one_letter_code
_entity_poly.pdbx_strand_id
1 'polypeptide(L)'
;MLGILISLTGLCCLVFLFDIDCSQEKRSFERIPVCSFHEMAGRFNEKSGISERIPLGSFNGMFNFTGSWQVDAAGTKSLAMVGHFIPLYKVQIAKVNLVLREEVKRAAVPYSWDPASLARYFVLARIAYRNELLEKTL
;
A
#
# COMPACT_ATOMS: atom_id res chain seq x y z
N MET A 1 10.68 -10.33 -18.80
CA MET A 1 9.22 -10.14 -19.00
C MET A 1 8.52 -10.70 -17.78
N LEU A 2 7.92 -9.84 -16.95
CA LEU A 2 7.24 -10.24 -15.72
C LEU A 2 5.74 -10.00 -15.94
N GLY A 3 4.97 -11.07 -16.09
CA GLY A 3 3.51 -11.00 -16.28
C GLY A 3 2.83 -11.58 -15.05
N ILE A 4 1.90 -10.83 -14.46
CA ILE A 4 0.95 -11.34 -13.47
C ILE A 4 -0.26 -11.84 -14.26
N LEU A 5 -0.54 -13.14 -14.24
CA LEU A 5 -1.76 -13.70 -14.82
C LEU A 5 -2.83 -13.76 -13.74
N ILE A 6 -3.90 -12.98 -13.89
CA ILE A 6 -5.07 -13.02 -12.99
C ILE A 6 -6.08 -13.99 -13.61
N SER A 7 -6.24 -15.19 -13.03
CA SER A 7 -7.31 -16.13 -13.41
C SER A 7 -8.56 -15.89 -12.57
N LEU A 8 -9.73 -15.99 -13.20
CA LEU A 8 -11.07 -15.81 -12.62
C LEU A 8 -11.44 -16.81 -11.50
N THR A 9 -10.60 -17.80 -11.24
CA THR A 9 -10.79 -18.78 -10.14
C THR A 9 -9.73 -18.70 -9.04
N GLY A 10 -8.83 -17.72 -9.11
CA GLY A 10 -7.75 -17.55 -8.15
C GLY A 10 -6.46 -17.13 -8.84
N LEU A 11 -5.65 -16.32 -8.14
CA LEU A 11 -4.34 -15.90 -8.59
C LEU A 11 -3.39 -17.12 -8.62
N CYS A 12 -3.28 -17.81 -9.76
CA CYS A 12 -2.18 -18.75 -9.98
C CYS A 12 -0.90 -17.95 -10.24
N CYS A 13 -0.14 -17.64 -9.18
CA CYS A 13 1.23 -17.15 -9.30
C CYS A 13 2.13 -18.24 -9.91
N LEU A 14 2.10 -18.43 -11.23
CA LEU A 14 3.12 -19.18 -11.97
C LEU A 14 4.22 -18.24 -12.47
N VAL A 15 4.80 -17.47 -11.55
CA VAL A 15 6.17 -16.95 -11.67
C VAL A 15 6.73 -16.93 -10.26
N PHE A 16 7.70 -17.80 -9.98
CA PHE A 16 8.48 -17.79 -8.74
C PHE A 16 9.22 -16.45 -8.62
N LEU A 17 8.58 -15.44 -8.03
CA LEU A 17 9.34 -14.40 -7.35
C LEU A 17 9.77 -15.02 -6.03
N PHE A 18 10.97 -15.61 -6.01
CA PHE A 18 11.56 -16.19 -4.79
C PHE A 18 11.59 -15.18 -3.62
N ASP A 19 11.53 -13.88 -3.94
CA ASP A 19 11.60 -12.80 -2.98
C ASP A 19 10.21 -12.31 -2.50
N ILE A 20 9.11 -12.88 -2.99
CA ILE A 20 7.74 -12.51 -2.60
C ILE A 20 6.97 -13.76 -2.18
N ASP A 21 6.47 -13.75 -0.96
CA ASP A 21 5.52 -14.72 -0.46
C ASP A 21 4.09 -14.20 -0.64
N CYS A 22 3.18 -15.10 -0.99
CA CYS A 22 1.77 -14.82 -1.23
C CYS A 22 0.95 -15.87 -0.50
N SER A 23 0.16 -15.42 0.46
CA SER A 23 -0.70 -16.30 1.26
C SER A 23 -2.16 -15.85 1.20
N GLN A 24 -3.06 -16.81 1.29
CA GLN A 24 -4.49 -16.52 1.44
C GLN A 24 -4.76 -16.11 2.89
N GLU A 25 -5.44 -14.97 3.05
CA GLU A 25 -5.82 -14.48 4.37
C GLU A 25 -7.30 -14.77 4.64
N LYS A 26 -7.66 -14.97 5.91
CA LYS A 26 -9.04 -15.26 6.30
C LYS A 26 -9.85 -13.97 6.38
N ARG A 27 -11.13 -14.07 6.07
CA ARG A 27 -12.09 -13.01 6.35
C ARG A 27 -12.09 -12.70 7.84
N SER A 28 -12.05 -11.42 8.20
CA SER A 28 -12.17 -10.97 9.58
C SER A 28 -13.35 -10.02 9.74
N PHE A 29 -13.89 -9.98 10.95
CA PHE A 29 -14.80 -8.93 11.39
C PHE A 29 -14.05 -8.07 12.38
N GLU A 30 -14.13 -6.76 12.20
CA GLU A 30 -13.46 -5.80 13.07
C GLU A 30 -14.45 -4.76 13.56
N ARG A 31 -14.38 -4.50 14.87
CA ARG A 31 -15.13 -3.46 15.55
C ARG A 31 -14.17 -2.69 16.43
N ILE A 32 -13.95 -1.43 16.08
CA ILE A 32 -13.18 -0.49 16.87
C ILE A 32 -14.19 0.48 17.50
N PRO A 33 -14.29 0.54 18.85
CA PRO A 33 -15.15 1.50 19.52
C PRO A 33 -14.66 2.93 19.25
N VAL A 34 -15.42 3.92 19.72
CA VAL A 34 -15.06 5.34 19.57
C VAL A 34 -13.67 5.58 20.14
N CYS A 35 -12.76 6.09 19.32
CA CYS A 35 -11.42 6.49 19.74
C CYS A 35 -10.97 7.77 19.00
N SER A 36 -9.85 8.32 19.44
CA SER A 36 -9.24 9.49 18.82
C SER A 36 -8.66 9.17 17.43
N PHE A 37 -8.39 10.21 16.66
CA PHE A 37 -7.71 10.12 15.37
C PHE A 37 -6.39 9.33 15.48
N HIS A 38 -5.56 9.64 16.47
CA HIS A 38 -4.25 9.01 16.65
C HIS A 38 -4.35 7.55 17.07
N GLU A 39 -5.29 7.21 17.95
CA GLU A 39 -5.51 5.80 18.33
C GLU A 39 -5.97 4.99 17.13
N MET A 40 -6.86 5.54 16.30
CA MET A 40 -7.32 4.82 15.12
C MET A 40 -6.23 4.68 14.07
N ALA A 41 -5.49 5.76 13.77
CA ALA A 41 -4.34 5.71 12.88
C ALA A 41 -3.29 4.68 13.37
N GLY A 42 -3.02 4.66 14.69
CA GLY A 42 -2.14 3.69 15.32
C GLY A 42 -2.55 2.24 15.06
N ARG A 43 -3.85 1.92 15.17
CA ARG A 43 -4.36 0.57 14.87
C ARG A 43 -4.15 0.16 13.41
N PHE A 44 -4.33 1.10 12.48
CA PHE A 44 -4.04 0.85 11.06
C PHE A 44 -2.55 0.62 10.82
N ASN A 45 -1.69 1.40 11.49
CA ASN A 45 -0.23 1.28 11.40
C ASN A 45 0.25 -0.06 11.97
N GLU A 46 -0.20 -0.44 13.17
CA GLU A 46 0.12 -1.71 13.81
C GLU A 46 -0.27 -2.90 12.94
N LYS A 47 -1.45 -2.86 12.31
CA LYS A 47 -1.91 -3.91 11.38
C LYS A 47 -1.02 -4.06 10.15
N SER A 48 -0.32 -3.00 9.74
CA SER A 48 0.66 -3.02 8.66
C SER A 48 2.10 -3.34 9.11
N GLY A 49 2.32 -3.57 10.40
CA GLY A 49 3.66 -3.78 10.97
C GLY A 49 4.50 -2.50 11.10
N ILE A 50 3.87 -1.33 11.06
CA ILE A 50 4.53 -0.02 11.18
C ILE A 50 4.24 0.54 12.57
N SER A 51 5.28 0.94 13.30
CA SER A 51 5.17 1.54 14.65
C SER A 51 5.21 3.06 14.65
N GLU A 52 5.27 3.68 13.47
CA GLU A 52 5.36 5.13 13.30
C GLU A 52 4.04 5.85 13.61
N ARG A 53 4.14 7.16 13.90
CA ARG A 53 2.99 8.02 14.20
C ARG A 53 2.31 8.64 12.98
N ILE A 54 2.87 8.47 11.79
CA ILE A 54 2.32 9.04 10.55
C ILE A 54 1.16 8.15 10.06
N PRO A 55 -0.06 8.69 9.87
CA PRO A 55 -1.18 7.89 9.41
C PRO A 55 -0.97 7.34 8.00
N LEU A 56 -1.31 6.07 7.80
CA LEU A 56 -1.18 5.42 6.50
C LEU A 56 -2.25 5.88 5.51
N GLY A 57 -1.94 5.76 4.22
CA GLY A 57 -2.89 6.04 3.15
C GLY A 57 -4.15 5.15 3.21
N SER A 58 -4.05 3.93 3.73
CA SER A 58 -5.21 3.04 3.95
C SER A 58 -6.17 3.58 5.00
N PHE A 59 -5.64 4.16 6.08
CA PHE A 59 -6.43 4.87 7.08
C PHE A 59 -7.09 6.12 6.47
N ASN A 60 -6.33 6.91 5.72
CA ASN A 60 -6.86 8.10 5.05
C ASN A 60 -8.00 7.74 4.09
N GLY A 61 -7.82 6.70 3.28
CA GLY A 61 -8.84 6.21 2.36
C GLY A 61 -10.10 5.69 3.07
N MET A 62 -9.96 5.00 4.20
CA MET A 62 -11.11 4.51 4.98
C MET A 62 -12.03 5.63 5.46
N PHE A 63 -11.46 6.77 5.87
CA PHE A 63 -12.20 7.89 6.46
C PHE A 63 -12.35 9.10 5.51
N ASN A 64 -11.97 8.94 4.24
CA ASN A 64 -11.98 10.01 3.23
C ASN A 64 -11.15 11.25 3.61
N PHE A 65 -10.05 11.05 4.33
CA PHE A 65 -9.10 12.13 4.60
C PHE A 65 -8.26 12.43 3.36
N THR A 66 -8.19 13.72 3.02
CA THR A 66 -7.51 14.21 1.81
C THR A 66 -6.54 15.35 2.09
N GLY A 67 -6.53 15.88 3.32
CA GLY A 67 -5.67 16.96 3.74
C GLY A 67 -4.32 16.46 4.26
N SER A 68 -3.57 17.39 4.85
CA SER A 68 -2.44 17.02 5.71
C SER A 68 -2.97 16.40 7.00
N TRP A 69 -2.31 15.37 7.50
CA TRP A 69 -2.78 14.64 8.67
C TRP A 69 -3.00 15.53 9.91
N GLN A 70 -2.27 16.64 10.07
CA GLN A 70 -2.46 17.58 11.17
C GLN A 70 -3.82 18.29 11.11
N VAL A 71 -4.23 18.69 9.91
CA VAL A 71 -5.51 19.36 9.66
C VAL A 71 -6.65 18.37 9.84
N ASP A 72 -6.51 17.18 9.26
CA ASP A 72 -7.52 16.12 9.38
C ASP A 72 -7.68 15.67 10.85
N ALA A 73 -6.56 15.56 11.59
CA ALA A 73 -6.59 15.26 13.02
C ALA A 73 -7.29 16.36 13.84
N ALA A 74 -6.96 17.62 13.59
CA ALA A 74 -7.59 18.75 14.30
C ALA A 74 -9.09 18.87 14.01
N GLY A 75 -9.52 18.52 12.79
CA GLY A 75 -10.93 18.51 12.39
C GLY A 75 -11.72 17.29 12.88
N THR A 76 -11.03 16.24 13.35
CA THR A 76 -11.65 14.97 13.72
C THR A 76 -11.87 14.89 15.23
N LYS A 77 -13.14 14.92 15.66
CA LYS A 77 -13.48 14.74 17.09
C LYS A 77 -13.25 13.32 17.56
N SER A 78 -13.75 12.34 16.81
CA SER A 78 -13.69 10.93 17.18
C SER A 78 -13.99 10.05 15.97
N LEU A 79 -13.46 8.84 15.97
CA LEU A 79 -13.65 7.85 14.92
C LEU A 79 -14.13 6.52 15.52
N ALA A 80 -14.87 5.75 14.74
CA ALA A 80 -15.26 4.38 15.08
C ALA A 80 -15.29 3.56 13.78
N MET A 81 -15.09 2.25 13.90
CA MET A 81 -15.11 1.35 12.75
C MET A 81 -15.88 0.08 13.07
N VAL A 82 -16.74 -0.35 12.16
CA VAL A 82 -17.37 -1.68 12.18
C VAL A 82 -17.41 -2.19 10.75
N GLY A 83 -16.86 -3.38 10.48
CA GLY A 83 -16.89 -3.92 9.14
C GLY A 83 -16.28 -5.31 9.01
N HIS A 84 -16.56 -5.93 7.87
CA HIS A 84 -15.89 -7.16 7.44
C HIS A 84 -14.73 -6.82 6.51
N PHE A 85 -13.56 -7.37 6.82
CA PHE A 85 -12.44 -7.38 5.89
C PHE A 85 -12.46 -8.70 5.12
N ILE A 86 -12.47 -8.57 3.80
CA ILE A 86 -12.39 -9.70 2.88
C ILE A 86 -11.06 -9.56 2.13
N PRO A 87 -9.94 -9.96 2.74
CA PRO A 87 -8.65 -9.92 2.06
C PRO A 87 -8.66 -10.94 0.93
N LEU A 88 -8.13 -10.54 -0.23
CA LEU A 88 -7.98 -11.45 -1.37
C LEU A 88 -6.71 -12.28 -1.19
N TYR A 89 -5.57 -11.60 -1.02
CA TYR A 89 -4.26 -12.19 -0.80
C TYR A 89 -3.41 -11.26 0.07
N LYS A 90 -2.56 -11.84 0.91
CA LYS A 90 -1.48 -11.15 1.59
C LYS A 90 -0.20 -11.38 0.82
N VAL A 91 0.41 -10.30 0.35
CA VAL A 91 1.68 -10.31 -0.37
C VAL A 91 2.74 -9.70 0.53
N GLN A 92 3.84 -10.42 0.76
CA GLN A 92 4.92 -9.97 1.63
C GLN A 92 6.27 -10.26 0.99
N ILE A 93 7.25 -9.39 1.23
CA ILE A 93 8.62 -9.62 0.76
C ILE A 93 9.25 -10.70 1.65
N ALA A 94 9.66 -11.81 1.04
CA ALA A 94 10.22 -12.97 1.73
C ALA A 94 11.73 -12.86 2.01
N LYS A 95 12.47 -12.07 1.21
CA LYS A 95 13.91 -11.83 1.41
C LYS A 95 14.20 -10.47 2.04
N VAL A 96 15.05 -10.48 3.06
CA VAL A 96 15.54 -9.25 3.71
C VAL A 96 16.63 -8.55 2.87
N ASN A 97 17.37 -9.30 2.04
CA ASN A 97 18.44 -8.79 1.19
C ASN A 97 17.96 -8.54 -0.24
N LEU A 98 17.07 -7.56 -0.41
CA LEU A 98 16.64 -7.14 -1.73
C LEU A 98 17.75 -6.37 -2.46
N VAL A 99 18.11 -6.82 -3.66
CA VAL A 99 19.01 -6.07 -4.55
C VAL A 99 18.16 -5.28 -5.53
N LEU A 100 18.28 -3.95 -5.50
CA LEU A 100 17.62 -3.10 -6.49
C LEU A 100 18.20 -3.41 -7.88
N ARG A 101 17.32 -3.66 -8.85
CA ARG A 101 17.73 -3.87 -10.24
C ARG A 101 18.52 -2.66 -10.77
N GLU A 102 19.57 -2.91 -11.53
CA GLU A 102 20.47 -1.87 -12.05
C GLU A 102 19.72 -0.85 -12.93
N GLU A 103 18.68 -1.29 -13.66
CA GLU A 103 17.86 -0.41 -14.46
C GLU A 103 17.08 0.59 -13.59
N VAL A 104 16.60 0.16 -12.42
CA VAL A 104 15.90 1.03 -11.47
C VAL A 104 16.88 1.97 -10.79
N LYS A 105 18.07 1.50 -10.41
CA LYS A 105 19.12 2.39 -9.87
C LYS A 105 19.45 3.53 -10.82
N ARG A 106 19.64 3.23 -12.10
CA ARG A 106 20.03 4.23 -13.12
C ARG A 106 18.89 5.16 -13.52
N ALA A 107 17.67 4.63 -13.65
CA ALA A 107 16.54 5.40 -14.18
C ALA A 107 15.71 6.13 -13.10
N ALA A 108 15.67 5.59 -11.87
CA ALA A 108 14.66 5.99 -10.88
C ALA A 108 15.23 6.54 -9.58
N VAL A 109 16.53 6.38 -9.29
CA VAL A 109 17.14 6.93 -8.08
C VAL A 109 17.77 8.28 -8.43
N PRO A 110 17.15 9.42 -8.05
CA PRO A 110 17.72 10.72 -8.35
C PRO A 110 19.03 10.92 -7.58
N TYR A 111 20.02 11.52 -8.23
CA TYR A 111 21.33 11.84 -7.63
C TYR A 111 21.24 12.85 -6.47
N SER A 112 20.12 13.57 -6.35
CA SER A 112 19.85 14.51 -5.26
C SER A 112 18.42 14.35 -4.77
N TRP A 113 18.22 14.63 -3.48
CA TRP A 113 16.91 14.66 -2.84
C TRP A 113 16.17 15.95 -3.16
N ASP A 114 15.88 16.19 -4.45
CA ASP A 114 15.00 17.26 -4.88
C ASP A 114 13.53 16.85 -4.70
N PRO A 115 12.75 17.48 -3.79
CA PRO A 115 11.38 17.10 -3.50
C PRO A 115 10.47 17.13 -4.74
N ALA A 116 10.70 18.08 -5.65
CA ALA A 116 9.91 18.19 -6.87
C ALA A 116 10.18 17.00 -7.81
N SER A 117 11.44 16.59 -7.96
CA SER A 117 11.83 15.43 -8.77
C SER A 117 11.34 14.12 -8.21
N LEU A 118 11.39 13.96 -6.88
CA LEU A 118 10.82 12.79 -6.20
C LEU A 118 9.29 12.73 -6.37
N ALA A 119 8.59 13.85 -6.16
CA ALA A 119 7.14 13.91 -6.34
C ALA A 119 6.73 13.56 -7.79
N ARG A 120 7.43 14.11 -8.79
CA ARG A 120 7.21 13.75 -10.20
C ARG A 120 7.46 12.27 -10.46
N TYR A 121 8.52 11.69 -9.90
CA TYR A 121 8.79 10.25 -10.05
C TYR A 121 7.62 9.40 -9.52
N PHE A 122 7.15 9.65 -8.30
CA PHE A 122 6.03 8.87 -7.72
C PHE A 122 4.74 9.01 -8.53
N VAL A 123 4.44 10.20 -9.04
CA VAL A 123 3.25 10.45 -9.88
C VAL A 123 3.39 9.76 -11.24
N LEU A 124 4.53 9.90 -11.91
CA LEU A 124 4.77 9.33 -13.22
C LEU A 124 4.87 7.80 -13.18
N ALA A 125 5.52 7.24 -12.17
CA ALA A 125 5.57 5.80 -11.96
C ALA A 125 4.14 5.24 -11.80
N ARG A 126 3.29 5.90 -11.01
CA ARG A 126 1.88 5.50 -10.83
C ARG A 126 1.10 5.52 -12.15
N ILE A 127 1.32 6.51 -13.01
CA ILE A 127 0.67 6.60 -14.33
C ILE A 127 1.20 5.54 -15.29
N ALA A 128 2.52 5.36 -15.36
CA ALA A 128 3.17 4.38 -16.24
C ALA A 128 2.72 2.95 -15.91
N TYR A 129 2.73 2.56 -14.63
CA TYR A 129 2.23 1.25 -14.21
C TYR A 129 0.75 1.05 -14.52
N ARG A 130 -0.07 2.09 -14.39
CA ARG A 130 -1.50 2.03 -14.73
C ARG A 130 -1.72 1.83 -16.23
N ASN A 131 -0.96 2.54 -17.06
CA ASN A 131 -1.07 2.43 -18.53
C ASN A 131 -0.52 1.09 -19.04
N GLU A 132 0.58 0.59 -18.49
CA GLU A 132 1.13 -0.73 -18.86
C GLU A 132 0.19 -1.88 -18.47
N LEU A 133 -0.56 -1.73 -17.37
CA LEU A 133 -1.64 -2.67 -17.00
C LEU A 133 -2.82 -2.60 -17.97
N LEU A 134 -3.19 -1.42 -18.45
CA LEU A 134 -4.29 -1.24 -19.42
C LEU A 134 -3.93 -1.79 -20.80
N GLU A 135 -2.70 -1.58 -21.28
CA GLU A 135 -2.24 -2.14 -22.57
C GLU A 135 -2.11 -3.67 -22.55
N LYS A 136 -1.90 -4.28 -21.38
CA LYS A 136 -1.84 -5.75 -21.23
C LYS A 136 -3.22 -6.40 -21.02
N THR A 137 -4.28 -5.61 -20.88
CA THR A 137 -5.66 -6.10 -20.66
C THR A 137 -6.56 -5.93 -21.89
N LEU A 138 -6.04 -5.34 -22.97
CA LEU A 138 -6.65 -5.24 -24.30
C LEU A 138 -5.94 -6.21 -25.27
#